data_AF-A0A661CN17-F1
#
_entry.id   AF-A0A661CN17-F1
#
_cell.length_a   1.000
_cell.length_b   1.000
_cell.length_c   1.000
_cell.angle_alpha   90.00
_cell.angle_beta   90.00
_cell.angle_gamma   90.00
#
_symmetry.space_group_name_H-M   'P 1'
#
loop_
_entity.id
_entity.type
_entity.pdbx_description
1 polymer ?
#
loop_
_entity_poly.entity_id
_entity_poly.type
_entity_poly.pdbx_seq_one_letter_code
_entity_poly.pdbx_strand_id
1 'polypeptide(L)'
;VSPNKTWEGVAGALVLGLIWAIVGYSLDWSGSLSLFSWLCLSVVALLISIIGDLFESLFKRCYQVKDSGNLLPGHGGMLDRIDSLIAAVPVFTAGLFFLGAI
;
A
#
# COMPACT_ATOMS: atom_id res chain seq x y z
N VAL A 1 -6.38 -1.42 -17.41
CA VAL A 1 -5.30 -1.62 -16.41
C VAL A 1 -3.94 -1.60 -17.12
N SER A 2 -2.90 -1.06 -16.49
CA SER A 2 -1.55 -0.94 -17.07
C SER A 2 -0.92 -2.31 -17.39
N PRO A 3 -0.24 -2.48 -18.54
CA PRO A 3 0.39 -3.76 -18.91
C PRO A 3 1.55 -4.18 -17.99
N ASN A 4 2.07 -3.28 -17.15
CA ASN A 4 3.21 -3.55 -16.28
C ASN A 4 2.82 -4.16 -14.91
N LYS A 5 1.54 -4.39 -14.63
CA LYS A 5 1.08 -4.98 -13.37
C LYS A 5 0.94 -6.49 -13.54
N THR A 6 1.77 -7.25 -12.82
CA THR A 6 1.86 -8.70 -12.94
C THR A 6 1.54 -9.39 -11.62
N TRP A 7 1.12 -10.65 -11.70
CA TRP A 7 0.84 -11.47 -10.51
C TRP A 7 2.12 -11.77 -9.72
N GLU A 8 3.25 -11.91 -10.40
CA GLU A 8 4.57 -12.06 -9.78
C GLU A 8 4.93 -10.82 -8.97
N GLY A 9 4.58 -9.62 -9.45
CA GLY A 9 4.75 -8.38 -8.72
C GLY A 9 3.92 -8.32 -7.44
N VAL A 10 2.66 -8.78 -7.50
CA VAL A 10 1.78 -8.89 -6.31
C VAL A 10 2.36 -9.88 -5.30
N ALA A 11 2.80 -11.05 -5.76
CA ALA A 11 3.43 -12.05 -4.90
C ALA A 11 4.71 -11.52 -4.25
N GLY A 12 5.57 -10.84 -5.02
CA GLY A 12 6.78 -10.19 -4.51
C GLY A 12 6.48 -9.11 -3.47
N ALA A 13 5.46 -8.28 -3.70
CA ALA A 13 5.02 -7.26 -2.76
C ALA A 13 4.49 -7.88 -1.44
N LEU A 14 3.73 -8.98 -1.53
CA LEU A 14 3.25 -9.68 -0.33
C LEU A 14 4.39 -10.31 0.46
N VAL A 15 5.32 -11.00 -0.20
CA VAL A 15 6.47 -11.64 0.47
C VAL A 15 7.37 -10.61 1.14
N LEU A 16 7.80 -9.59 0.40
CA LEU A 16 8.67 -8.53 0.95
C LEU A 16 7.95 -7.69 2.00
N GLY A 17 6.67 -7.40 1.79
CA GLY A 17 5.84 -6.67 2.76
C GLY A 17 5.66 -7.44 4.06
N LEU A 18 5.46 -8.77 3.99
CA LEU A 18 5.40 -9.62 5.18
C LEU A 18 6.74 -9.71 5.91
N ILE A 19 7.86 -9.82 5.19
CA ILE A 19 9.19 -9.77 5.79
C ILE A 19 9.37 -8.44 6.54
N TRP A 20 8.96 -7.33 5.92
CA TRP A 20 9.05 -6.02 6.55
C TRP A 20 8.13 -5.88 7.77
N ALA A 21 6.93 -6.48 7.73
CA ALA A 21 6.05 -6.53 8.88
C ALA A 21 6.66 -7.32 10.05
N ILE A 22 7.35 -8.43 9.78
CA ILE A 22 8.08 -9.19 10.81
C ILE A 22 9.21 -8.35 11.41
N VAL A 23 9.98 -7.64 10.57
CA VAL A 23 11.03 -6.73 11.04
C VAL A 23 10.42 -5.62 11.91
N GLY A 24 9.32 -5.00 11.47
CA GLY A 24 8.63 -3.97 12.24
C GLY A 24 8.13 -4.48 13.59
N TYR A 25 7.62 -5.71 13.65
CA TYR A 25 7.25 -6.35 14.91
C TYR A 25 8.46 -6.53 15.84
N SER A 26 9.62 -6.94 15.30
CA SER A 26 10.86 -7.09 16.09
C SER A 26 11.45 -5.77 16.59
N LEU A 27 11.01 -4.65 16.03
CA LEU A 27 11.39 -3.29 16.43
C LEU A 27 10.32 -2.62 17.32
N ASP A 28 9.38 -3.41 17.86
CA ASP A 28 8.29 -2.96 18.73
C ASP A 28 7.35 -1.92 18.09
N TRP A 29 7.20 -1.92 16.76
CA TRP A 29 6.27 -1.01 16.06
C TRP A 29 4.80 -1.44 16.14
N SER A 30 4.52 -2.64 16.64
CA SER A 30 3.18 -3.24 16.69
C SER A 30 2.31 -2.75 17.85
N GLY A 31 2.84 -1.92 18.75
CA GLY A 31 2.14 -1.48 19.95
C GLY A 31 1.81 -2.67 20.86
N SER A 32 0.54 -2.82 21.24
CA SER A 32 0.05 -3.93 22.07
C SER A 32 -0.36 -5.17 21.27
N LEU A 33 -0.25 -5.15 19.94
CA LEU A 33 -0.78 -6.24 19.10
C LEU A 33 0.07 -7.50 19.17
N SER A 34 -0.62 -8.65 19.16
CA SER A 34 0.02 -9.94 18.92
C SER A 34 0.61 -10.01 17.50
N LEU A 35 1.64 -10.83 17.31
CA LEU A 35 2.25 -11.07 16.00
C LEU A 35 1.21 -11.46 14.93
N PHE A 36 0.25 -12.31 15.28
CA PHE A 36 -0.79 -12.74 14.36
C PHE A 36 -1.66 -11.57 13.89
N SER A 37 -2.14 -10.75 14.82
CA SER A 37 -2.99 -9.58 14.51
C SER A 37 -2.23 -8.54 13.68
N TRP A 38 -0.96 -8.30 14.01
CA TRP A 38 -0.08 -7.41 13.27
C TRP A 38 0.15 -7.86 11.82
N LEU A 39 0.44 -9.15 11.61
CA LEU A 39 0.64 -9.71 10.27
C LEU A 39 -0.66 -9.69 9.45
N CYS A 40 -1.79 -10.07 10.04
CA CYS A 40 -3.09 -9.99 9.37
C CYS A 40 -3.41 -8.54 8.93
N LEU A 41 -3.22 -7.57 9.82
CA LEU A 41 -3.44 -6.16 9.49
C LEU A 41 -2.50 -5.68 8.37
N SER A 42 -1.23 -6.07 8.42
CA SER A 42 -0.24 -5.74 7.39
C SER A 42 -0.63 -6.30 6.02
N VAL A 43 -1.12 -7.55 5.96
CA VAL A 43 -1.61 -8.15 4.70
C VAL A 43 -2.80 -7.38 4.15
N VAL A 44 -3.78 -7.04 4.99
CA VAL A 44 -4.95 -6.27 4.57
C VAL A 44 -4.53 -4.90 4.02
N ALA A 45 -3.64 -4.18 4.71
CA ALA A 45 -3.15 -2.88 4.24
C ALA A 45 -2.35 -2.99 2.93
N LEU A 46 -1.54 -4.04 2.74
CA LEU A 46 -0.83 -4.29 1.49
C LEU A 46 -1.79 -4.54 0.33
N LEU A 47 -2.85 -5.32 0.53
CA LEU A 47 -3.86 -5.56 -0.51
C LEU A 47 -4.57 -4.26 -0.89
N ILE A 48 -4.93 -3.43 0.09
CA ILE A 48 -5.56 -2.14 -0.17
C ILE A 48 -4.59 -1.18 -0.88
N SER A 49 -3.31 -1.17 -0.52
CA SER A 49 -2.26 -0.41 -1.24
C SER A 49 -2.22 -0.77 -2.72
N ILE A 50 -2.20 -2.07 -3.04
CA ILE A 50 -2.22 -2.57 -4.43
C ILE A 50 -3.50 -2.13 -5.14
N ILE A 51 -4.65 -2.25 -4.49
CA ILE A 51 -5.94 -1.84 -5.08
C ILE A 51 -5.95 -0.33 -5.35
N GLY A 52 -5.41 0.49 -4.45
CA GLY A 52 -5.32 1.94 -4.60
C GLY A 52 -4.52 2.36 -5.84
N ASP A 53 -3.35 1.79 -6.03
CA ASP A 53 -2.51 2.02 -7.21
C ASP A 53 -3.19 1.52 -8.51
N LEU A 54 -3.92 0.40 -8.45
CA LEU A 54 -4.69 -0.08 -9.61
C LEU A 54 -5.86 0.86 -9.94
N PHE A 55 -6.54 1.40 -8.92
CA PHE A 55 -7.62 2.36 -9.09
C PHE A 55 -7.13 3.65 -9.72
N GLU A 56 -6.00 4.18 -9.24
CA GLU A 56 -5.36 5.38 -9.81
C GLU A 56 -4.91 5.14 -11.26
N SER A 57 -4.32 3.99 -11.54
CA SER A 57 -3.99 3.55 -12.90
C SER A 57 -5.23 3.43 -13.81
N LEU A 58 -6.39 3.03 -13.28
CA LEU A 58 -7.64 2.99 -14.04
C LEU A 58 -8.16 4.41 -14.33
N PHE A 59 -8.14 5.29 -13.34
CA PHE A 59 -8.54 6.69 -13.49
C PHE A 59 -7.76 7.39 -14.60
N LYS A 60 -6.43 7.24 -14.61
CA LYS A 60 -5.58 7.81 -15.67
C LYS A 60 -6.02 7.38 -17.07
N ARG A 61 -6.41 6.11 -17.24
CA ARG A 61 -6.89 5.58 -18.53
C ARG A 61 -8.25 6.11 -18.93
N CYS A 62 -9.17 6.33 -17.99
CA CYS A 62 -10.46 6.96 -18.26
C CYS A 62 -10.30 8.39 -18.80
N TYR A 63 -9.32 9.14 -18.28
CA TYR A 63 -9.03 10.51 -18.71
C TYR A 63 -8.02 10.60 -19.86
N GLN A 64 -7.61 9.48 -20.44
CA GLN A 64 -6.60 9.40 -21.52
C GLN A 64 -5.26 10.09 -21.19
N VAL A 65 -4.94 10.20 -19.90
CA VAL A 65 -3.67 10.73 -19.40
C VAL A 65 -2.77 9.58 -18.95
N LYS A 66 -1.45 9.78 -19.03
CA LYS A 66 -0.47 8.77 -18.60
C LYS A 66 0.04 9.03 -17.19
N ASP A 67 0.28 10.29 -16.87
CA ASP A 67 0.81 10.74 -15.58
C ASP A 67 -0.23 11.66 -14.93
N SER A 68 -0.36 11.59 -13.61
CA SER A 68 -1.32 12.41 -12.86
C SER A 68 -0.94 13.90 -12.80
N GLY A 69 0.28 14.26 -13.19
CA GLY A 69 0.75 15.63 -13.33
C GLY A 69 2.26 15.71 -13.67
N ASN A 70 2.79 16.93 -13.73
CA ASN A 70 4.22 17.22 -14.01
C ASN A 70 4.88 18.02 -12.88
N LEU A 71 4.41 17.84 -11.64
CA LEU A 71 4.89 18.62 -10.50
C LEU A 71 6.39 18.39 -10.23
N LEU A 72 6.89 17.17 -10.45
CA LEU A 72 8.30 16.82 -10.29
C LEU A 72 8.95 16.65 -11.68
N PRO A 73 9.88 17.53 -12.08
CA PRO A 73 10.52 17.45 -13.39
C PRO A 73 11.23 16.10 -13.55
N GLY A 74 10.81 15.33 -14.56
CA GLY A 74 11.36 14.01 -14.88
C GLY A 74 10.84 12.83 -14.04
N HIS A 75 9.92 13.02 -13.10
CA HIS A 75 9.49 11.98 -12.14
C HIS A 75 8.00 11.59 -12.20
N GLY A 76 7.21 12.24 -13.07
CA GLY A 76 5.77 12.03 -13.22
C GLY A 76 4.95 12.85 -12.21
N GLY A 77 3.74 12.38 -11.91
CA GLY A 77 2.82 13.06 -11.00
C GLY A 77 3.12 12.73 -9.54
N MET A 78 2.85 13.69 -8.65
CA MET A 78 2.96 13.46 -7.20
C MET A 78 1.99 12.38 -6.73
N LEU A 79 0.80 12.29 -7.33
CA LEU A 79 -0.21 11.28 -6.97
C LEU A 79 0.24 9.86 -7.32
N ASP A 80 1.00 9.67 -8.41
CA ASP A 80 1.57 8.37 -8.79
C ASP A 80 2.54 7.79 -7.73
N ARG A 81 2.96 8.60 -6.75
CA ARG A 81 3.90 8.22 -5.68
C ARG A 81 3.23 7.94 -4.34
N ILE A 82 2.02 8.46 -4.13
CA ILE A 82 1.34 8.42 -2.84
C ILE A 82 -0.03 7.75 -2.93
N ASP A 83 -0.49 7.34 -4.10
CA ASP A 83 -1.77 6.65 -4.33
C ASP A 83 -1.98 5.42 -3.44
N SER A 84 -1.00 4.53 -3.42
CA SER A 84 -0.93 3.32 -2.61
C SER A 84 -0.88 3.64 -1.12
N LEU A 85 -0.15 4.69 -0.72
CA LEU A 85 -0.07 5.15 0.67
C LEU A 85 -1.42 5.74 1.13
N ILE A 86 -2.04 6.59 0.31
CA ILE A 86 -3.35 7.20 0.60
C ILE A 86 -4.42 6.12 0.77
N ALA A 87 -4.35 5.05 -0.01
CA ALA A 87 -5.27 3.92 0.13
C ALA A 87 -5.00 3.11 1.41
N ALA A 88 -3.75 2.78 1.71
CA ALA A 88 -3.41 1.89 2.82
C ALA A 88 -3.45 2.54 4.21
N VAL A 89 -3.02 3.79 4.34
CA VAL A 89 -2.88 4.46 5.65
C VAL A 89 -4.20 4.50 6.43
N PRO A 90 -5.35 4.93 5.87
CA PRO A 90 -6.61 4.98 6.61
C PRO A 90 -7.04 3.60 7.11
N VAL A 91 -6.87 2.56 6.30
CA VAL A 91 -7.24 1.18 6.67
C VAL A 91 -6.32 0.64 7.76
N PHE A 92 -5.01 0.90 7.63
CA PHE A 92 -4.02 0.46 8.62
C PHE A 92 -4.24 1.16 9.96
N THR A 93 -4.37 2.49 9.97
CA THR A 93 -4.62 3.27 11.19
C THR A 93 -5.95 2.90 11.84
N ALA A 94 -7.02 2.74 11.07
CA ALA A 94 -8.30 2.26 11.60
C ALA A 94 -8.15 0.87 12.22
N GLY A 95 -7.44 -0.05 11.56
CA GLY A 95 -7.18 -1.38 12.09
C GLY A 95 -6.37 -1.37 13.39
N LEU A 96 -5.36 -0.50 13.51
CA LEU A 96 -4.62 -0.32 14.77
C LEU A 96 -5.53 0.14 15.91
N PHE A 97 -6.39 1.12 15.65
CA PHE A 97 -7.36 1.64 16.62
C PHE A 97 -8.38 0.57 17.04
N PHE A 98 -8.99 -0.14 16.08
CA PHE A 98 -9.99 -1.16 16.38
C PHE A 98 -9.42 -2.38 17.11
N LEU A 99 -8.15 -2.69 16.90
CA LEU A 99 -7.46 -3.79 17.57
C LEU A 99 -6.84 -3.38 18.92
N GLY A 100 -6.98 -2.11 19.33
CA GLY A 100 -6.50 -1.60 20.62
C GLY A 100 -4.98 -1.43 20.70
N ALA A 101 -4.31 -1.28 19.55
CA ALA A 101 -2.87 -1.01 19.47
C ALA A 101 -2.51 0.40 19.93
N ILE A 102 -3.42 1.34 19.67
CA ILE A 102 -3.40 2.77 19.97
C ILE A 102 -4.78 3.19 20.46
#